data_AF-A0A7S2BSU0-F1
#
_entry.id   AF-A0A7S2BSU0-F1
#
_cell.length_a   1.000
_cell.length_b   1.000
_cell.length_c   1.000
_cell.angle_alpha   90.00
_cell.angle_beta   90.00
_cell.angle_gamma   90.00
#
_symmetry.space_group_name_H-M   'P 1'
#
loop_
_entity.id
_entity.type
_entity.pdbx_description
1 polymer ?
#
loop_
_entity_poly.entity_id
_entity_poly.type
_entity_poly.pdbx_seq_one_letter_code
_entity_poly.pdbx_strand_id
1 'polypeptide(L)'
;MAAAVDGVLNSLRSRYEAPARVRQDVVQLVGQIRSLLPKTGHLISNDGSESTLLVLTGTIPITYGNATYNIPIELYLPQAYPRAAPICYVRPTSDMTVKPGHHNVDGEGLVYLPYLHEWQGGTH
;
A
#
# COMPACT_ATOMS: atom_id res chain seq x y z
N MET A 1 12.59 -11.58 4.33
CA MET A 1 11.33 -10.82 4.16
C MET A 1 10.56 -10.68 5.46
N ALA A 2 10.14 -11.76 6.14
CA ALA A 2 9.41 -11.65 7.41
C ALA A 2 10.15 -10.82 8.49
N ALA A 3 11.46 -11.02 8.65
CA ALA A 3 12.26 -10.23 9.59
C ALA A 3 12.25 -8.71 9.32
N ALA A 4 12.17 -8.28 8.05
CA ALA A 4 12.07 -6.87 7.71
C ALA A 4 10.70 -6.29 8.07
N VAL A 5 9.64 -7.07 7.84
CA VAL A 5 8.27 -6.72 8.27
C VAL A 5 8.22 -6.60 9.80
N ASP A 6 8.81 -7.56 10.50
CA ASP A 6 8.88 -7.56 11.97
C ASP A 6 9.64 -6.35 12.51
N GLY A 7 10.76 -5.99 11.89
CA GLY A 7 11.51 -4.79 12.26
C GLY A 7 10.67 -3.51 12.19
N VAL A 8 9.95 -3.31 11.07
CA VAL A 8 9.09 -2.14 10.87
C VAL A 8 7.86 -2.19 11.79
N LEU A 9 7.20 -3.34 11.91
CA LEU A 9 5.97 -3.45 12.66
C LEU A 9 6.20 -3.38 14.17
N ASN A 10 7.34 -3.86 14.68
CA ASN A 10 7.65 -3.77 16.11
C ASN A 10 7.79 -2.32 16.58
N SER A 11 8.32 -1.42 15.76
CA SER A 11 8.40 0.01 16.11
C SER A 11 7.04 0.73 16.06
N LEU A 12 6.06 0.16 15.37
CA LEU A 12 4.71 0.71 15.20
C LEU A 12 3.63 -0.06 15.95
N ARG A 13 3.99 -1.12 16.69
CA ARG A 13 3.05 -2.13 17.20
C ARG A 13 1.91 -1.55 18.03
N SER A 14 2.22 -0.57 18.89
CA SER A 14 1.24 0.09 19.76
C SER A 14 0.26 1.01 19.02
N ARG A 15 0.52 1.32 17.74
CA ARG A 15 -0.31 2.20 16.92
C ARG A 15 -1.38 1.45 16.13
N TYR A 16 -1.24 0.14 15.95
CA TYR A 16 -2.18 -0.67 15.17
C TYR A 16 -3.22 -1.33 16.06
N GLU A 17 -4.48 -1.32 15.62
CA GLU A 17 -5.58 -2.02 16.30
C GLU A 17 -5.37 -3.55 16.25
N ALA A 18 -4.87 -4.08 15.13
CA ALA A 18 -4.68 -5.51 14.90
C ALA A 18 -3.29 -5.85 14.32
N PRO A 19 -2.19 -5.66 15.08
CA PRO A 19 -0.83 -5.83 14.57
C PRO A 19 -0.51 -7.26 14.12
N ALA A 20 -1.09 -8.28 14.76
CA ALA A 20 -0.92 -9.67 14.32
C ALA A 20 -1.49 -9.92 12.91
N ARG A 21 -2.66 -9.33 12.60
CA ARG A 21 -3.27 -9.43 11.27
C ARG A 21 -2.44 -8.68 10.23
N VAL A 22 -2.04 -7.44 10.53
CA VAL A 22 -1.14 -6.64 9.67
C VAL A 22 0.12 -7.44 9.31
N ARG A 23 0.76 -8.05 10.30
CA ARG A 23 1.95 -8.88 10.09
C ARG A 23 1.68 -10.03 9.11
N GLN A 24 0.62 -10.79 9.36
CA GLN A 24 0.29 -11.97 8.56
C GLN A 24 0.07 -11.59 7.10
N ASP A 25 -0.77 -10.59 6.84
CA ASP A 25 -1.15 -10.18 5.49
C ASP A 25 0.04 -9.58 4.74
N VAL A 26 0.85 -8.75 5.42
CA VAL A 26 2.06 -8.18 4.83
C VAL A 26 3.09 -9.25 4.51
N VAL A 27 3.35 -10.19 5.41
CA VAL A 27 4.32 -11.28 5.18
C VAL A 27 3.89 -12.15 4.01
N GLN A 28 2.59 -12.44 3.88
CA GLN A 28 2.04 -13.17 2.75
C GLN A 28 2.21 -12.39 1.44
N LEU A 29 1.86 -11.10 1.43
CA LEU A 29 1.95 -10.24 0.24
C LEU A 29 3.39 -10.10 -0.26
N VAL A 30 4.35 -9.76 0.61
CA VAL A 30 5.78 -9.69 0.23
C VAL A 30 6.38 -11.09 -0.02
N GLY A 31 5.67 -12.13 0.42
CA GLY A 31 5.81 -13.53 0.04
C GLY A 31 5.68 -13.74 -1.46
N GLN A 32 4.62 -13.16 -2.02
CA GLN A 32 4.20 -13.30 -3.42
C GLN A 32 4.85 -12.26 -4.34
N ILE A 33 4.94 -11.01 -3.88
CA ILE A 33 5.47 -9.88 -4.66
C ILE A 33 6.77 -9.41 -4.00
N ARG A 34 7.89 -10.00 -4.42
CA ARG A 34 9.23 -9.76 -3.82
C ARG A 34 9.78 -8.35 -4.04
N SER A 35 9.26 -7.64 -5.02
CA SER A 35 9.59 -6.23 -5.30
C SER A 35 8.99 -5.26 -4.29
N LEU A 36 8.01 -5.68 -3.49
CA LEU A 36 7.44 -4.86 -2.41
C LEU A 36 8.24 -5.03 -1.12
N LEU A 37 8.68 -3.92 -0.57
CA LEU A 37 9.49 -3.84 0.64
C LEU A 37 8.75 -3.05 1.73
N PRO A 38 8.71 -3.56 2.96
CA PRO A 38 8.15 -2.83 4.09
C PRO A 38 9.08 -1.71 4.52
N LYS A 39 8.50 -0.53 4.77
CA LYS A 39 9.15 0.63 5.39
C LYS A 39 8.20 1.34 6.34
N THR A 40 8.74 2.23 7.16
CA THR A 40 7.95 3.24 7.85
C THR A 40 7.73 4.42 6.89
N GLY A 41 6.51 4.95 6.84
CA GLY A 41 6.19 6.12 6.04
C GLY A 41 5.22 7.05 6.75
N HIS A 42 5.15 8.28 6.26
CA HIS A 42 4.31 9.34 6.79
C HIS A 42 3.18 9.62 5.81
N LEU A 43 1.96 9.75 6.34
CA LEU A 43 0.78 10.13 5.57
C LEU A 43 0.10 11.31 6.26
N ILE A 44 -0.15 12.37 5.50
CA ILE A 44 -0.92 13.52 5.96
C ILE A 44 -2.38 13.27 5.58
N SER A 45 -3.24 13.19 6.59
CA SER A 45 -4.68 13.06 6.42
C SER A 45 -5.29 14.38 5.92
N ASN A 46 -6.52 14.32 5.41
CA ASN A 46 -7.24 15.51 4.92
C ASN A 46 -7.48 16.58 6.00
N ASP A 47 -7.43 16.21 7.29
CA ASP A 47 -7.53 17.12 8.43
C ASP A 47 -6.18 17.76 8.83
N GLY A 48 -5.10 17.46 8.08
CA GLY A 48 -3.75 17.93 8.36
C GLY A 48 -2.99 17.12 9.40
N SER A 49 -3.60 16.08 10.00
CA SER A 49 -2.91 15.20 10.94
C SER A 49 -1.88 14.32 10.22
N GLU A 50 -0.70 14.19 10.81
CA GLU A 50 0.36 13.32 10.30
C GLU A 50 0.34 11.96 11.01
N SER A 51 0.31 10.88 10.23
CA SER A 51 0.34 9.52 10.73
C SER A 51 1.59 8.77 10.25
N THR A 52 2.31 8.18 11.19
CA THR A 52 3.40 7.23 10.89
C THR A 52 2.84 5.82 10.76
N LEU A 53 2.99 5.22 9.57
CA LEU A 53 2.38 3.95 9.17
C LEU A 53 3.42 2.98 8.60
N LEU A 54 3.07 1.69 8.57
CA LEU A 54 3.71 0.69 7.73
C LEU A 54 3.29 0.93 6.29
N VAL A 55 4.28 1.05 5.41
CA VAL A 55 4.08 1.24 3.97
C VAL A 55 4.82 0.15 3.22
N LEU A 56 4.17 -0.45 2.24
CA LEU A 56 4.84 -1.28 1.26
C LEU A 56 5.16 -0.43 0.03
N THR A 57 6.43 -0.37 -0.32
CA THR A 57 6.90 0.38 -1.50
C THR A 57 7.63 -0.56 -2.43
N GLY A 58 7.51 -0.31 -3.73
CA GLY A 58 8.14 -1.13 -4.75
C GLY A 58 7.29 -1.13 -6.01
N THR A 59 7.39 -2.19 -6.80
CA THR A 59 6.65 -2.29 -8.07
C THR A 59 5.72 -3.50 -8.09
N ILE A 60 4.58 -3.37 -8.75
CA ILE A 60 3.71 -4.49 -9.10
C ILE A 60 3.78 -4.71 -10.61
N PRO A 61 4.02 -5.95 -11.09
CA PRO A 61 3.98 -6.24 -12.52
C PRO A 61 2.53 -6.24 -13.03
N ILE A 62 2.28 -5.52 -14.11
CA ILE A 62 1.04 -5.60 -14.88
C ILE A 62 1.35 -6.02 -16.31
N THR A 63 0.40 -6.68 -16.98
CA THR A 63 0.51 -6.95 -18.42
C THR A 63 -0.41 -6.00 -19.16
N TYR A 64 0.14 -5.25 -20.12
CA TYR A 64 -0.61 -4.36 -20.99
C TYR A 64 -0.18 -4.57 -22.43
N GLY A 65 -1.12 -4.99 -23.29
CA GLY A 65 -0.79 -5.52 -24.61
C GLY A 65 0.09 -6.77 -24.50
N ASN A 66 1.24 -6.76 -25.18
CA ASN A 66 2.21 -7.87 -25.19
C ASN A 66 3.46 -7.59 -24.32
N ALA A 67 3.41 -6.58 -23.44
CA ALA A 67 4.52 -6.21 -22.59
C ALA A 67 4.13 -6.20 -21.10
N THR A 68 5.09 -6.57 -20.25
CA THR A 68 4.96 -6.47 -18.79
C THR A 68 5.60 -5.18 -18.31
N TYR A 69 4.83 -4.40 -17.55
CA TYR A 69 5.27 -3.14 -16.96
C TYR A 69 5.32 -3.26 -15.44
N ASN A 70 6.38 -2.71 -14.84
CA ASN A 70 6.54 -2.66 -13.39
C ASN A 70 6.02 -1.32 -12.88
N ILE A 71 4.81 -1.30 -12.34
CA ILE A 71 4.15 -0.07 -11.87
C ILE A 71 4.62 0.22 -10.45
N PRO A 72 5.31 1.34 -10.18
CA PRO A 72 5.72 1.68 -8.83
C PRO A 72 4.53 2.13 -7.99
N ILE A 73 4.46 1.61 -6.78
CA ILE A 73 3.37 1.89 -5.85
C ILE A 73 3.87 2.18 -4.43
N GLU A 74 3.02 2.82 -3.65
CA GLU A 74 3.07 2.87 -2.20
C GLU A 74 1.73 2.44 -1.62
N LEU A 75 1.74 1.39 -0.80
CA LEU A 75 0.58 0.85 -0.12
C LEU A 75 0.70 1.12 1.38
N TYR A 76 -0.02 2.12 1.87
CA TYR A 76 -0.08 2.49 3.27
C TYR A 76 -1.13 1.64 3.97
N LEU A 77 -0.76 1.06 5.11
CA LEU A 77 -1.70 0.34 5.98
C LEU A 77 -2.16 1.26 7.12
N PRO A 78 -3.43 1.69 7.17
CA PRO A 78 -3.94 2.50 8.27
C PRO A 78 -3.84 1.77 9.60
N GLN A 79 -3.76 2.53 10.69
CA GLN A 79 -3.75 2.00 12.06
C GLN A 79 -4.96 1.08 12.36
N ALA A 80 -6.10 1.39 11.74
CA ALA A 80 -7.33 0.62 11.84
C ALA A 80 -7.41 -0.60 10.90
N TYR A 81 -6.37 -0.92 10.13
CA TYR A 81 -6.36 -2.12 9.30
C TYR A 81 -6.51 -3.40 10.16
N PRO A 82 -7.35 -4.38 9.75
CA PRO A 82 -8.04 -4.48 8.46
C PRO A 82 -9.45 -3.88 8.46
N ARG A 83 -9.91 -3.22 9.53
CA ARG A 83 -11.24 -2.58 9.53
C ARG A 83 -11.32 -1.44 8.50
N ALA A 84 -10.23 -0.70 8.32
CA ALA A 84 -10.07 0.27 7.24
C ALA A 84 -9.25 -0.30 6.08
N ALA A 85 -9.63 0.05 4.86
CA ALA A 85 -8.93 -0.34 3.64
C ALA A 85 -7.51 0.24 3.58
N PRO A 86 -6.56 -0.43 2.93
CA PRO A 86 -5.26 0.16 2.65
C PRO A 86 -5.39 1.36 1.71
N ILE A 87 -4.46 2.31 1.80
CA ILE A 87 -4.40 3.49 0.93
C ILE A 87 -3.28 3.27 -0.07
N CYS A 88 -3.59 3.33 -1.37
CA CYS A 88 -2.65 2.99 -2.42
C CYS A 88 -2.37 4.22 -3.30
N TYR A 89 -1.09 4.46 -3.57
CA TYR A 89 -0.63 5.46 -4.54
C TYR A 89 0.17 4.79 -5.63
N VAL A 90 -0.03 5.22 -6.88
CA VAL A 90 0.94 5.03 -7.96
C VAL A 90 1.98 6.13 -7.84
N ARG A 91 3.26 5.76 -7.95
CA ARG A 91 4.39 6.71 -7.93
C ARG A 91 5.15 6.65 -9.26
N PRO A 92 4.73 7.42 -10.27
CA PRO A 92 5.42 7.45 -11.56
C PRO A 92 6.91 7.84 -11.38
N THR A 93 7.81 7.19 -12.12
CA THR A 93 9.19 7.70 -12.28
C THR A 93 9.19 8.95 -13.16
N SER A 94 10.33 9.63 -13.30
CA SER A 94 10.47 10.82 -14.17
C SER A 94 9.98 10.60 -15.59
N ASP A 95 10.12 9.37 -16.08
CA ASP A 95 9.80 8.99 -17.45
C ASP A 95 8.38 8.42 -17.59
N MET A 96 7.60 8.43 -16.50
CA MET A 96 6.23 7.93 -16.46
C MET A 96 5.25 9.07 -16.19
N THR A 97 4.02 8.93 -16.69
CA THR A 97 2.94 9.85 -16.38
C THR A 97 1.66 9.04 -16.19
N VAL A 98 0.88 9.36 -15.16
CA VAL A 98 -0.46 8.80 -15.02
C VAL A 98 -1.28 9.27 -16.21
N LYS A 99 -1.93 8.32 -16.90
CA LYS A 99 -2.74 8.65 -18.08
C LYS A 99 -3.76 9.74 -17.71
N PRO A 100 -3.83 10.87 -18.44
CA PRO A 100 -4.84 11.90 -18.19
C PRO A 100 -6.26 11.31 -18.25
N GLY A 101 -7.08 11.67 -17.26
CA GLY A 101 -8.46 11.15 -17.16
C GLY A 101 -8.56 9.67 -16.76
N HIS A 102 -7.54 9.12 -16.09
CA HIS A 102 -7.61 7.75 -15.58
C HIS A 102 -8.71 7.61 -14.52
N HIS A 103 -9.67 6.72 -14.75
CA HIS A 103 -10.84 6.56 -13.87
C HIS A 103 -10.53 6.09 -12.44
N ASN A 104 -9.41 5.38 -12.24
CA ASN A 104 -9.02 4.84 -10.94
C ASN A 104 -7.82 5.55 -10.30
N VAL A 105 -7.20 6.54 -10.96
CA VAL A 105 -5.98 7.17 -10.41
C VAL A 105 -6.07 8.67 -10.67
N ASP A 106 -5.97 9.47 -9.62
CA ASP A 106 -5.98 10.92 -9.76
C ASP A 106 -4.60 11.50 -10.11
N GLY A 107 -4.52 12.83 -10.24
CA GLY A 107 -3.28 13.54 -10.60
C GLY A 107 -2.15 13.39 -9.58
N GLU A 108 -2.48 13.12 -8.31
CA GLU A 108 -1.51 12.90 -7.24
C GLU A 108 -1.10 11.41 -7.13
N GLY A 109 -1.69 10.56 -7.97
CA GLY A 109 -1.44 9.14 -8.01
C GLY A 109 -2.28 8.32 -7.03
N LEU A 110 -3.25 8.92 -6.32
CA LEU A 110 -4.11 8.17 -5.39
C LEU A 110 -5.03 7.23 -6.17
N VAL A 111 -5.07 5.98 -5.72
CA VAL A 111 -5.81 4.89 -6.36
C VAL A 111 -7.20 4.74 -5.76
N TYR A 112 -8.22 4.73 -6.63
CA TYR A 112 -9.62 4.50 -6.32
C TYR A 112 -10.11 3.23 -7.02
N LEU A 113 -10.40 2.19 -6.25
CA LEU A 113 -10.94 0.92 -6.76
C LEU A 113 -12.26 0.59 -6.06
N PRO A 114 -13.22 -0.05 -6.74
CA PRO A 114 -14.43 -0.56 -6.10
C PRO A 114 -14.11 -1.45 -4.90
N TYR A 115 -13.06 -2.27 -5.02
CA TYR A 115 -12.56 -3.12 -3.94
C TYR A 115 -12.11 -2.35 -2.68
N LEU A 116 -11.53 -1.16 -2.84
CA LEU A 116 -11.17 -0.31 -1.70
C LEU A 116 -12.41 0.38 -1.10
N HIS A 117 -13.39 0.71 -1.94
CA HIS A 117 -14.65 1.33 -1.51
C HIS A 117 -15.55 0.35 -0.73
N GLU A 118 -15.62 -0.90 -1.18
CA GLU A 118 -16.44 -1.97 -0.59
C GLU A 118 -15.65 -2.85 0.38
N TRP A 119 -14.53 -2.34 0.89
CA TRP A 119 -13.59 -3.11 1.69
C TRP A 119 -14.22 -3.75 2.93
N GLN A 120 -13.98 -5.05 3.12
CA GLN A 120 -14.43 -5.82 4.28
C GLN A 120 -13.25 -6.54 4.93
N GLY A 121 -12.81 -6.08 6.10
CA GLY A 121 -11.59 -6.59 6.77
C GLY A 121 -11.57 -8.08 7.16
N GLY A 122 -12.67 -8.80 7.00
CA GLY A 122 -12.83 -10.21 7.41
C GLY A 122 -12.85 -11.22 6.27
N THR A 123 -12.84 -10.80 5.00
CA THR A 123 -13.12 -11.69 3.85
C THR A 123 -11.92 -11.95 2.94
N HIS A 124 -10.71 -11.53 3.33
CA HIS A 124 -9.50 -11.51 2.49
C HIS A 124 -8.32 -12.24 3.12
#